data_AF-A0A953RGH8-F1
#
_entry.id   AF-A0A953RGH8-F1
#
_cell.length_a   1.000
_cell.length_b   1.000
_cell.length_c   1.000
_cell.angle_alpha   90.00
_cell.angle_beta   90.00
_cell.angle_gamma   90.00
#
_symmetry.space_group_name_H-M   'P 1'
#
loop_
_entity.id
_entity.type
_entity.pdbx_description
1 polymer ?
#
loop_
_entity_poly.entity_id
_entity_poly.type
_entity_poly.pdbx_seq_one_letter_code
_entity_poly.pdbx_strand_id
1 'polypeptide(L)'
;GWVWTSPGGSAVFGPPLVNPVWIAINMLLRARGLRLGANATTAQLNLAETFFDVQAAIDAAAICDQSVTALVGAGSETQFKFRGTLQEEKPLRDWLQEVLMNCLGYYTFSFGKLKIGVRVNSSTVEAFTIGNIVFNSLQLAPLKPSFDHLTANFADQDYKFVNNSVTVYDIDRATLLGGAAGPLFLKSNVNLSGTCTKSQAARIISIRLREELGGTSIAEWKAARQLVFRTTVLALNTEPGMVCSMTHPDMPGGSGEFRVSSWKLNKDYSIDIQGRTTTDSMYDLVAGPKPADVVASPVPDENLQDTGVPGIVTGVPTLTDYGTYAVNNIVILPDDSGNTNVVGATEIALGLYYVDELATDLWASIDSAMDATTDPATVNCTVNPGTSRVFRVGDFVVFNDEAADMNHADRRSYECAQIVGPGSTGDVVPTGGFQFQRAYPGVDPGFVHLRDAHLLSPGGDQVLQARLEDVHLRSQERLLPDAQPATACRGNDPVRVRRGGPGRCGKSLRLRAVHCLSPKPSQRAFHARRPHLLRRRIHVPDPRFAGGAG
;
A
#
# COMPACT_ATOMS: atom_id res chain seq x y z
N GLY A 1 -41.54 -1.66 32.50
CA GLY A 1 -41.38 -1.73 31.03
C GLY A 1 -40.38 -2.81 30.70
N TRP A 2 -40.06 -3.04 29.42
CA TRP A 2 -39.08 -4.06 29.03
C TRP A 2 -37.65 -3.53 29.10
N VAL A 3 -36.74 -4.36 29.61
CA VAL A 3 -35.29 -4.12 29.69
C VAL A 3 -34.59 -5.31 29.08
N TRP A 4 -33.67 -5.09 28.14
CA TRP A 4 -32.91 -6.19 27.52
C TRP A 4 -31.63 -6.45 28.29
N THR A 5 -31.31 -7.73 28.52
CA THR A 5 -30.09 -8.15 29.23
C THR A 5 -29.07 -8.77 28.29
N SER A 6 -29.52 -9.29 27.14
CA SER A 6 -28.67 -9.76 26.05
C SER A 6 -29.46 -9.81 24.74
N PRO A 7 -28.77 -9.88 23.58
CA PRO A 7 -29.43 -10.18 22.31
C PRO A 7 -30.15 -11.53 22.31
N GLY A 8 -31.18 -11.69 21.47
CA GLY A 8 -31.86 -12.97 21.24
C GLY A 8 -33.13 -13.19 22.08
N GLY A 9 -33.85 -12.13 22.40
CA GLY A 9 -35.14 -12.18 23.08
C GLY A 9 -35.04 -12.23 24.60
N SER A 10 -33.84 -12.01 25.16
CA SER A 10 -33.59 -12.03 26.59
C SER A 10 -33.88 -10.65 27.18
N ALA A 11 -35.13 -10.46 27.61
CA ALA A 11 -35.59 -9.23 28.23
C ALA A 11 -36.37 -9.53 29.51
N VAL A 12 -36.35 -8.58 30.45
CA VAL A 12 -37.06 -8.64 31.71
C VAL A 12 -38.13 -7.55 31.72
N PHE A 13 -39.36 -7.93 32.04
CA PHE A 13 -40.43 -6.97 32.29
C PHE A 13 -40.38 -6.51 33.74
N GLY A 14 -40.11 -5.23 33.95
CA GLY A 14 -39.94 -4.65 35.27
C GLY A 14 -40.94 -3.55 35.62
N PRO A 15 -40.78 -2.93 36.81
CA PRO A 15 -41.53 -1.74 37.25
C PRO A 15 -41.37 -0.54 36.28
N PRO A 16 -41.94 0.63 36.60
CA PRO A 16 -41.71 1.85 35.81
C PRO A 16 -40.22 2.08 35.55
N LEU A 17 -39.88 2.31 34.27
CA LEU A 17 -38.49 2.45 33.84
C LEU A 17 -37.93 3.77 34.37
N VAL A 18 -36.72 3.70 34.94
CA VAL A 18 -35.99 4.86 35.46
C VAL A 18 -34.70 5.12 34.69
N ASN A 19 -34.25 4.17 33.88
CA ASN A 19 -33.08 4.33 33.02
C ASN A 19 -33.53 5.01 31.70
N PRO A 20 -32.98 6.19 31.35
CA PRO A 20 -33.42 6.96 30.18
C PRO A 20 -33.27 6.20 28.85
N VAL A 21 -32.30 5.30 28.73
CA VAL A 21 -32.09 4.48 27.52
C VAL A 21 -33.25 3.50 27.33
N TRP A 22 -33.62 2.77 28.38
CA TRP A 22 -34.75 1.84 28.33
C TRP A 22 -36.08 2.56 28.12
N ILE A 23 -36.25 3.76 28.69
CA ILE A 23 -37.41 4.62 28.44
C ILE A 23 -37.49 4.96 26.95
N ALA A 24 -36.41 5.45 26.35
CA ALA A 24 -36.34 5.80 24.93
C ALA A 24 -36.66 4.61 24.01
N ILE A 25 -36.14 3.43 24.31
CA ILE A 25 -36.42 2.20 23.54
C ILE A 25 -37.90 1.81 23.65
N ASN A 26 -38.46 1.80 24.86
CA ASN A 26 -39.88 1.47 25.03
C ASN A 26 -40.80 2.50 24.36
N MET A 27 -40.39 3.76 24.29
CA MET A 27 -41.09 4.80 23.53
C MET A 27 -41.05 4.54 22.03
N LEU A 28 -39.89 4.17 21.47
CA LEU A 28 -39.77 3.75 20.07
C LEU A 28 -40.71 2.58 19.76
N LEU A 29 -40.68 1.53 20.59
CA LEU A 29 -41.51 0.34 20.38
C LEU A 29 -43.01 0.70 20.38
N ARG A 30 -43.44 1.53 21.35
CA ARG A 30 -44.84 2.02 21.39
C ARG A 30 -45.19 2.85 20.17
N ALA A 31 -44.29 3.73 19.71
CA ALA A 31 -44.50 4.53 18.50
C ALA A 31 -44.55 3.69 17.23
N ARG A 32 -43.88 2.53 17.20
CA ARG A 32 -44.00 1.53 16.13
C ARG A 32 -45.23 0.63 16.25
N GLY A 33 -46.10 0.87 17.24
CA GLY A 33 -47.31 0.08 17.48
C GLY A 33 -47.08 -1.18 18.33
N LEU A 34 -45.85 -1.46 18.75
CA LEU A 34 -45.50 -2.59 19.61
C LEU A 34 -45.74 -2.25 21.07
N ARG A 35 -46.99 -2.38 21.51
CA ARG A 35 -47.40 -2.23 22.91
C ARG A 35 -47.21 -3.54 23.67
N LEU A 36 -45.96 -3.85 23.98
CA LEU A 36 -45.58 -5.09 24.68
C LEU A 36 -45.93 -5.02 26.17
N GLY A 37 -46.89 -5.84 26.61
CA GLY A 37 -47.20 -6.05 28.03
C GLY A 37 -46.28 -7.09 28.68
N ALA A 38 -46.53 -7.43 29.95
CA ALA A 38 -45.74 -8.41 30.70
C ALA A 38 -45.74 -9.82 30.07
N ASN A 39 -46.82 -10.17 29.37
CA ASN A 39 -47.00 -11.48 28.73
C ASN A 39 -46.49 -11.52 27.28
N ALA A 40 -45.60 -10.60 26.88
CA ALA A 40 -45.06 -10.61 25.52
C ALA A 40 -44.29 -11.91 25.26
N THR A 41 -44.51 -12.53 24.10
CA THR A 41 -43.84 -13.77 23.73
C THR A 41 -42.40 -13.50 23.28
N THR A 42 -41.53 -14.51 23.34
CA THR A 42 -40.16 -14.41 22.82
C THR A 42 -40.13 -13.98 21.35
N ALA A 43 -41.10 -14.42 20.53
CA ALA A 43 -41.22 -13.98 19.14
C ALA A 43 -41.51 -12.47 19.02
N GLN A 44 -42.33 -11.91 19.91
CA GLN A 44 -42.60 -10.46 19.94
C GLN A 44 -41.39 -9.67 20.43
N LEU A 45 -40.62 -10.21 21.37
CA LEU A 45 -39.37 -9.61 21.84
C LEU A 45 -38.29 -9.63 20.74
N ASN A 46 -38.15 -10.76 20.02
CA ASN A 46 -37.26 -10.86 18.86
C ASN A 46 -37.65 -9.86 17.76
N LEU A 47 -38.96 -9.68 17.52
CA LEU A 47 -39.44 -8.65 16.59
C LEU A 47 -39.06 -7.24 17.08
N ALA A 48 -39.15 -6.95 18.38
CA ALA A 48 -38.75 -5.66 18.93
C ALA A 48 -37.26 -5.36 18.71
N GLU A 49 -36.38 -6.36 18.83
CA GLU A 49 -34.94 -6.25 18.57
C GLU A 49 -34.58 -5.93 17.11
N THR A 50 -35.54 -6.03 16.18
CA THR A 50 -35.33 -5.60 14.79
C THR A 50 -35.34 -4.09 14.63
N PHE A 51 -35.87 -3.33 15.61
CA PHE A 51 -36.02 -1.87 15.51
C PHE A 51 -34.89 -1.07 16.17
N PHE A 52 -34.05 -1.71 17.00
CA PHE A 52 -32.97 -1.03 17.71
C PHE A 52 -31.74 -1.94 17.84
N ASP A 53 -30.59 -1.32 18.04
CA ASP A 53 -29.34 -2.02 18.34
C ASP A 53 -29.33 -2.39 19.83
N VAL A 54 -29.51 -3.69 20.11
CA VAL A 54 -29.62 -4.23 21.47
C VAL A 54 -28.32 -4.07 22.24
N GLN A 55 -27.17 -4.27 21.59
CA GLN A 55 -25.88 -4.20 22.28
C GLN A 55 -25.58 -2.75 22.66
N ALA A 56 -25.74 -1.81 21.72
CA ALA A 56 -25.53 -0.40 22.00
C ALA A 56 -26.50 0.12 23.09
N ALA A 57 -27.74 -0.37 23.11
CA ALA A 57 -28.69 -0.07 24.17
C ALA A 57 -28.24 -0.58 25.54
N ILE A 58 -27.74 -1.82 25.62
CA ILE A 58 -27.22 -2.40 26.87
C ILE A 58 -26.02 -1.60 27.36
N ASP A 59 -25.06 -1.29 26.48
CA ASP A 59 -23.85 -0.55 26.83
C ASP A 59 -24.19 0.87 27.33
N ALA A 60 -25.08 1.58 26.61
CA ALA A 60 -25.55 2.90 27.01
C ALA A 60 -26.35 2.88 28.33
N ALA A 61 -27.17 1.84 28.54
CA ALA A 61 -27.92 1.67 29.77
C ALA A 61 -27.00 1.39 30.97
N ALA A 62 -25.97 0.56 30.77
CA ALA A 62 -24.98 0.25 31.79
C ALA A 62 -24.24 1.51 32.25
N ILE A 63 -23.90 2.42 31.33
CA ILE A 63 -23.32 3.73 31.66
C ILE A 63 -24.28 4.53 32.54
N CYS A 64 -25.57 4.59 32.19
CA CYS A 64 -26.55 5.33 33.00
C CYS A 64 -26.67 4.77 34.43
N ASP A 65 -26.56 3.45 34.58
CA ASP A 65 -26.69 2.74 35.85
C ASP A 65 -25.40 2.71 36.70
N GLN A 66 -24.30 3.30 36.23
CA GLN A 66 -23.04 3.38 37.00
C GLN A 66 -23.25 4.14 38.32
N SER A 67 -22.60 3.66 39.39
CA SER A 67 -22.57 4.35 40.68
C SER A 67 -21.45 5.38 40.69
N VAL A 68 -21.79 6.64 40.91
CA VAL A 68 -20.86 7.78 40.91
C VAL A 68 -20.98 8.55 42.23
N THR A 69 -19.89 9.21 42.63
CA THR A 69 -19.94 10.13 43.78
C THR A 69 -20.85 11.33 43.45
N ALA A 70 -21.70 11.72 44.40
CA ALA A 70 -22.52 12.91 44.26
C ALA A 70 -21.62 14.17 44.17
N LEU A 71 -21.83 15.00 43.14
CA LEU A 71 -21.13 16.29 42.99
C LEU A 71 -21.59 17.30 44.05
N VAL A 72 -22.85 17.20 44.46
CA VAL A 72 -23.48 18.08 45.44
C VAL A 72 -24.15 17.19 46.48
N GLY A 73 -23.66 17.25 47.72
CA GLY A 73 -24.08 16.36 48.82
C GLY A 73 -23.00 15.34 49.19
N ALA A 74 -23.38 14.31 49.94
CA ALA A 74 -22.49 13.22 50.35
C ALA A 74 -23.02 11.86 49.86
N GLY A 75 -22.11 10.92 49.61
CA GLY A 75 -22.43 9.55 49.21
C GLY A 75 -22.37 9.31 47.69
N SER A 76 -22.88 8.15 47.28
CA SER A 76 -22.93 7.72 45.89
C SER A 76 -24.37 7.73 45.36
N GLU A 77 -24.53 8.04 44.09
CA GLU A 77 -25.80 7.98 43.37
C GLU A 77 -25.62 7.33 41.99
N THR A 78 -26.71 6.88 41.39
CA THR A 78 -26.73 6.44 39.99
C THR A 78 -26.41 7.61 39.07
N GLN A 79 -25.56 7.39 38.06
CA GLN A 79 -25.02 8.45 37.20
C GLN A 79 -26.10 9.24 36.48
N PHE A 80 -27.01 8.55 35.79
CA PHE A 80 -28.13 9.15 35.08
C PHE A 80 -29.43 8.41 35.37
N LYS A 81 -30.37 9.13 35.98
CA LYS A 81 -31.70 8.62 36.26
C LYS A 81 -32.75 9.55 35.67
N PHE A 82 -33.79 8.96 35.10
CA PHE A 82 -34.97 9.67 34.66
C PHE A 82 -36.09 9.45 35.67
N ARG A 83 -36.62 10.55 36.20
CA ARG A 83 -37.84 10.57 37.02
C ARG A 83 -38.72 11.72 36.54
N GLY A 84 -39.84 11.38 35.95
CA GLY A 84 -40.80 12.36 35.45
C GLY A 84 -41.89 11.71 34.60
N THR A 85 -42.86 12.52 34.23
CA THR A 85 -43.95 12.13 33.33
C THR A 85 -44.04 13.17 32.22
N LEU A 86 -43.94 12.71 30.97
CA LEU A 86 -44.16 13.53 29.79
C LEU A 86 -45.60 13.30 29.32
N GLN A 87 -46.39 14.37 29.25
CA GLN A 87 -47.80 14.32 28.84
C GLN A 87 -48.06 15.04 27.50
N GLU A 88 -47.13 15.88 27.06
CA GLU A 88 -47.30 16.75 25.89
C GLU A 88 -47.25 15.95 24.57
N GLU A 89 -48.19 16.23 23.66
CA GLU A 89 -48.17 15.67 22.31
C GLU A 89 -47.04 16.33 21.51
N LYS A 90 -45.99 15.55 21.22
CA LYS A 90 -44.87 15.96 20.36
C LYS A 90 -44.44 14.78 19.49
N PRO A 91 -43.75 15.04 18.35
CA PRO A 91 -43.13 13.99 17.55
C PRO A 91 -42.20 13.09 18.40
N LEU A 92 -42.13 11.79 18.08
CA LEU A 92 -41.26 10.84 18.77
C LEU A 92 -39.80 11.32 18.83
N ARG A 93 -39.33 11.96 17.75
CA ARG A 93 -37.98 12.52 17.66
C ARG A 93 -37.68 13.49 18.81
N ASP A 94 -38.62 14.39 19.08
CA ASP A 94 -38.46 15.41 20.10
C ASP A 94 -38.51 14.78 21.50
N TRP A 95 -39.41 13.80 21.69
CA TRP A 95 -39.46 13.00 22.92
C TRP A 95 -38.16 12.24 23.19
N LEU A 96 -37.58 11.59 22.16
CA LEU A 96 -36.30 10.89 22.30
C LEU A 96 -35.18 11.86 22.68
N GLN A 97 -35.12 13.02 22.02
CA GLN A 97 -34.14 14.05 22.35
C GLN A 97 -34.34 14.54 23.80
N GLU A 98 -35.57 14.79 24.22
CA GLU A 98 -35.88 15.28 25.57
C GLU A 98 -35.47 14.28 26.66
N VAL A 99 -35.79 12.99 26.48
CA VAL A 99 -35.40 11.93 27.43
C VAL A 99 -33.88 11.74 27.45
N LEU A 100 -33.24 11.60 26.28
CA LEU A 100 -31.81 11.34 26.17
C LEU A 100 -30.94 12.53 26.62
N MET A 101 -31.45 13.77 26.57
CA MET A 101 -30.75 14.92 27.15
C MET A 101 -30.49 14.76 28.66
N ASN A 102 -31.30 13.97 29.38
CA ASN A 102 -31.11 13.70 30.82
C ASN A 102 -29.97 12.72 31.12
N CYS A 103 -29.32 12.15 30.10
CA CYS A 103 -28.15 11.27 30.25
C CYS A 103 -27.00 11.59 29.29
N LEU A 104 -26.93 12.81 28.75
CA LEU A 104 -25.97 13.16 27.69
C LEU A 104 -26.03 12.19 26.49
N GLY A 105 -27.21 11.60 26.29
CA GLY A 105 -27.46 10.66 25.23
C GLY A 105 -27.50 11.33 23.86
N TYR A 106 -27.28 10.50 22.84
CA TYR A 106 -27.57 10.80 21.45
C TYR A 106 -28.15 9.53 20.82
N TYR A 107 -28.75 9.68 19.65
CA TYR A 107 -29.19 8.54 18.88
C TYR A 107 -28.83 8.73 17.41
N THR A 108 -28.61 7.63 16.73
CA THR A 108 -28.42 7.55 15.28
C THR A 108 -29.21 6.36 14.74
N PHE A 109 -29.38 6.29 13.42
CA PHE A 109 -29.95 5.13 12.77
C PHE A 109 -28.87 4.43 11.96
N SER A 110 -28.61 3.16 12.27
CA SER A 110 -27.65 2.32 11.56
C SER A 110 -28.38 1.08 11.06
N PHE A 111 -28.29 0.81 9.75
CA PHE A 111 -28.99 -0.29 9.08
C PHE A 111 -30.50 -0.39 9.43
N GLY A 112 -31.17 0.75 9.55
CA GLY A 112 -32.60 0.83 9.88
C GLY A 112 -32.95 0.62 11.36
N LYS A 113 -31.96 0.34 12.21
CA LYS A 113 -32.10 0.20 13.66
C LYS A 113 -31.75 1.49 14.38
N LEU A 114 -32.50 1.82 15.43
CA LEU A 114 -32.14 2.89 16.36
C LEU A 114 -30.93 2.45 17.19
N LYS A 115 -29.84 3.20 17.12
CA LYS A 115 -28.66 3.02 17.97
C LYS A 115 -28.55 4.22 18.91
N ILE A 116 -28.45 3.94 20.20
CA ILE A 116 -28.33 4.96 21.25
C ILE A 116 -26.91 4.92 21.78
N GLY A 117 -26.34 6.10 22.05
CA GLY A 117 -25.05 6.23 22.72
C GLY A 117 -25.12 7.32 23.79
N VAL A 118 -24.13 7.31 24.68
CA VAL A 118 -24.00 8.28 25.78
C VAL A 118 -22.63 8.92 25.70
N ARG A 119 -22.55 10.25 25.81
CA ARG A 119 -21.28 11.00 25.73
C ARG A 119 -20.61 11.03 27.10
N VAL A 120 -19.61 10.18 27.31
CA VAL A 120 -18.89 10.03 28.60
C VAL A 120 -17.37 9.97 28.50
N ASN A 121 -16.81 9.91 27.30
CA ASN A 121 -15.36 9.96 27.07
C ASN A 121 -15.03 10.53 25.68
N SER A 122 -13.74 10.73 25.44
CA SER A 122 -13.18 11.07 24.12
C SER A 122 -12.39 9.91 23.50
N SER A 123 -12.54 8.68 24.03
CA SER A 123 -11.81 7.51 23.54
C SER A 123 -12.11 7.21 22.07
N THR A 124 -11.05 7.13 21.28
CA THR A 124 -11.13 6.98 19.83
C THR A 124 -11.48 5.55 19.43
N VAL A 125 -12.42 5.42 18.51
CA VAL A 125 -12.91 4.14 17.98
C VAL A 125 -12.34 3.87 16.58
N GLU A 126 -12.11 4.92 15.81
CA GLU A 126 -11.57 4.87 14.44
C GLU A 126 -10.53 5.98 14.27
N ALA A 127 -9.60 5.80 13.34
CA ALA A 127 -8.49 6.73 13.16
C ALA A 127 -8.28 7.12 11.69
N PHE A 128 -8.11 8.42 11.47
CA PHE A 128 -7.85 9.01 10.17
C PHE A 128 -6.44 9.61 10.12
N THR A 129 -5.77 9.39 8.99
CA THR A 129 -4.45 9.94 8.71
C THR A 129 -4.47 10.60 7.32
N ILE A 130 -3.40 11.32 6.97
CA ILE A 130 -3.21 11.88 5.62
C ILE A 130 -3.44 10.83 4.52
N GLY A 131 -3.03 9.57 4.76
CA GLY A 131 -3.16 8.49 3.77
C GLY A 131 -4.58 7.94 3.59
N ASN A 132 -5.45 8.12 4.58
CA ASN A 132 -6.80 7.55 4.59
C ASN A 132 -7.90 8.58 4.34
N ILE A 133 -7.54 9.86 4.16
CA ILE A 133 -8.44 10.91 3.73
C ILE A 133 -8.15 11.30 2.28
N VAL A 134 -9.14 11.86 1.60
CA VAL A 134 -8.94 12.41 0.25
C VAL A 134 -7.96 13.58 0.34
N PHE A 135 -6.98 13.59 -0.55
CA PHE A 135 -5.94 14.61 -0.60
C PHE A 135 -6.53 16.03 -0.59
N ASN A 136 -5.99 16.88 0.30
CA ASN A 136 -6.37 18.29 0.45
C ASN A 136 -7.87 18.52 0.74
N SER A 137 -8.55 17.54 1.35
CA SER A 137 -9.97 17.66 1.71
C SER A 137 -10.23 18.16 3.12
N LEU A 138 -9.23 18.12 4.01
CA LEU A 138 -9.38 18.55 5.40
C LEU A 138 -9.56 20.08 5.48
N GLN A 139 -10.65 20.50 6.08
CA GLN A 139 -10.97 21.88 6.39
C GLN A 139 -11.19 22.01 7.89
N LEU A 140 -10.46 22.93 8.51
CA LEU A 140 -10.53 23.20 9.94
C LEU A 140 -11.00 24.64 10.15
N ALA A 141 -12.05 24.81 10.95
CA ALA A 141 -12.52 26.10 11.42
C ALA A 141 -12.35 26.16 12.95
N PRO A 142 -11.93 27.30 13.52
CA PRO A 142 -11.96 27.50 14.97
C PRO A 142 -13.36 27.27 15.53
N LEU A 143 -13.46 26.54 16.65
CA LEU A 143 -14.74 26.39 17.32
C LEU A 143 -15.21 27.75 17.85
N LYS A 144 -16.43 28.16 17.48
CA LYS A 144 -17.08 29.36 18.00
C LYS A 144 -18.17 28.95 19.00
N PRO A 145 -17.92 29.06 20.32
CA PRO A 145 -18.92 28.76 21.32
C PRO A 145 -20.12 29.69 21.19
N SER A 146 -21.32 29.14 21.29
CA SER A 146 -22.57 29.91 21.36
C SER A 146 -22.91 30.37 22.77
N PHE A 147 -22.43 29.66 23.80
CA PHE A 147 -22.61 30.01 25.20
C PHE A 147 -21.38 29.64 26.04
N ASP A 148 -21.17 30.38 27.13
CA ASP A 148 -20.17 30.14 28.18
C ASP A 148 -20.78 30.18 29.60
N HIS A 149 -22.09 30.42 29.67
CA HIS A 149 -22.88 30.46 30.89
C HIS A 149 -24.18 29.67 30.66
N LEU A 150 -24.29 28.51 31.28
CA LEU A 150 -25.40 27.57 31.08
C LEU A 150 -26.19 27.36 32.37
N THR A 151 -27.51 27.55 32.30
CA THR A 151 -28.43 27.26 33.39
C THR A 151 -29.33 26.07 33.03
N ALA A 152 -29.38 25.05 33.88
CA ALA A 152 -30.39 23.99 33.78
C ALA A 152 -31.54 24.23 34.74
N ASN A 153 -32.76 24.10 34.24
CA ASN A 153 -33.97 24.01 35.05
C ASN A 153 -34.41 22.55 35.17
N PHE A 154 -34.76 22.12 36.37
CA PHE A 154 -35.13 20.73 36.67
C PHE A 154 -36.08 20.68 37.88
N ALA A 155 -36.78 19.56 38.05
CA ALA A 155 -37.71 19.36 39.17
C ALA A 155 -36.98 18.73 40.38
N ASP A 156 -36.71 19.51 41.42
CA ASP A 156 -35.82 19.10 42.50
C ASP A 156 -36.52 18.20 43.53
N GLN A 157 -36.04 16.96 43.66
CA GLN A 157 -36.63 15.99 44.59
C GLN A 157 -36.55 16.46 46.06
N ASP A 158 -35.51 17.20 46.44
CA ASP A 158 -35.29 17.63 47.83
C ASP A 158 -36.31 18.72 48.22
N TYR A 159 -36.86 19.41 47.21
CA TYR A 159 -37.91 20.42 47.36
C TYR A 159 -39.25 19.92 46.83
N LYS A 160 -39.54 18.62 46.98
CA LYS A 160 -40.83 18.00 46.59
C LYS A 160 -41.16 18.21 45.10
N PHE A 161 -40.15 18.11 44.24
CA PHE A 161 -40.25 18.27 42.78
C PHE A 161 -40.70 19.67 42.32
N VAL A 162 -40.47 20.70 43.15
CA VAL A 162 -40.61 22.09 42.72
C VAL A 162 -39.48 22.44 41.74
N ASN A 163 -39.78 23.31 40.77
CA ASN A 163 -38.80 23.77 39.80
C ASN A 163 -37.61 24.46 40.49
N ASN A 164 -36.40 24.01 40.18
CA ASN A 164 -35.15 24.57 40.66
C ASN A 164 -34.18 24.72 39.48
N SER A 165 -33.11 25.49 39.68
CA SER A 165 -32.09 25.67 38.67
C SER A 165 -30.67 25.54 39.23
N VAL A 166 -29.77 25.03 38.40
CA VAL A 166 -28.33 25.04 38.64
C VAL A 166 -27.67 25.75 37.48
N THR A 167 -26.71 26.62 37.77
CA THR A 167 -25.97 27.39 36.78
C THR A 167 -24.49 27.06 36.88
N VAL A 168 -23.86 26.83 35.73
CA VAL A 168 -22.41 26.65 35.60
C VAL A 168 -21.93 27.61 34.51
N TYR A 169 -20.82 28.29 34.79
CA TYR A 169 -20.17 29.21 33.86
C TYR A 169 -18.65 29.09 33.99
N ASP A 170 -17.94 29.49 32.93
CA ASP A 170 -16.49 29.55 32.93
C ASP A 170 -16.01 31.01 32.98
N ILE A 171 -15.42 31.41 34.12
CA ILE A 171 -15.00 32.79 34.35
C ILE A 171 -13.79 33.19 33.51
N ASP A 172 -12.87 32.27 33.27
CA ASP A 172 -11.65 32.53 32.51
C ASP A 172 -12.00 32.76 31.03
N ARG A 173 -12.93 31.95 30.49
CA ARG A 173 -13.45 32.13 29.14
C ARG A 173 -14.24 33.43 28.98
N ALA A 174 -15.09 33.77 29.95
CA ALA A 174 -15.87 35.01 29.94
C ALA A 174 -14.96 36.25 30.03
N THR A 175 -13.90 36.17 30.83
CA THR A 175 -12.86 37.22 30.94
C THR A 175 -12.09 37.36 29.63
N LEU A 176 -11.72 36.25 28.99
CA LEU A 176 -11.07 36.25 27.68
C LEU A 176 -11.96 36.90 26.61
N LEU A 177 -13.28 36.71 26.67
CA LEU A 177 -14.22 37.26 25.70
C LEU A 177 -14.45 38.77 25.90
N GLY A 178 -14.61 39.20 27.16
CA GLY A 178 -14.94 40.60 27.47
C GLY A 178 -13.72 41.53 27.61
N GLY A 179 -12.52 40.99 27.79
CA GLY A 179 -11.27 41.76 27.79
C GLY A 179 -11.25 42.85 28.86
N ALA A 180 -10.84 44.07 28.48
CA ALA A 180 -10.73 45.20 29.39
C ALA A 180 -12.08 45.73 29.93
N ALA A 181 -13.21 45.32 29.33
CA ALA A 181 -14.54 45.74 29.74
C ALA A 181 -15.14 44.89 30.89
N GLY A 182 -14.41 43.87 31.36
CA GLY A 182 -14.89 42.88 32.33
C GLY A 182 -15.44 41.62 31.65
N PRO A 183 -15.80 40.57 32.41
CA PRO A 183 -16.22 39.29 31.84
C PRO A 183 -17.54 39.41 31.06
N LEU A 184 -17.56 38.91 29.82
CA LEU A 184 -18.76 38.85 28.99
C LEU A 184 -19.35 37.44 29.03
N PHE A 185 -20.60 37.32 29.48
CA PHE A 185 -21.31 36.05 29.57
C PHE A 185 -22.29 35.87 28.41
N LEU A 186 -22.09 34.82 27.63
CA LEU A 186 -23.01 34.29 26.64
C LEU A 186 -23.94 33.28 27.30
N LYS A 187 -25.15 33.74 27.65
CA LYS A 187 -26.12 32.98 28.44
C LYS A 187 -26.97 32.05 27.58
N SER A 188 -27.17 30.83 28.05
CA SER A 188 -28.10 29.85 27.50
C SER A 188 -28.80 29.08 28.62
N ASN A 189 -30.01 28.60 28.34
CA ASN A 189 -30.83 27.84 29.28
C ASN A 189 -31.24 26.50 28.68
N VAL A 190 -31.25 25.45 29.50
CA VAL A 190 -31.73 24.11 29.13
C VAL A 190 -32.73 23.62 30.16
N ASN A 191 -33.80 22.98 29.69
CA ASN A 191 -34.78 22.35 30.57
C ASN A 191 -34.55 20.84 30.60
N LEU A 192 -34.39 20.28 31.78
CA LEU A 192 -34.17 18.84 32.01
C LEU A 192 -35.41 18.23 32.66
N SER A 193 -36.32 17.71 31.84
CA SER A 193 -37.64 17.25 32.28
C SER A 193 -37.65 15.96 33.12
N GLY A 194 -36.55 15.20 33.11
CA GLY A 194 -36.43 13.94 33.85
C GLY A 194 -35.37 13.94 34.94
N THR A 195 -34.64 15.04 35.11
CA THR A 195 -33.57 15.15 36.10
C THR A 195 -34.14 15.62 37.41
N CYS A 196 -33.83 14.93 38.51
CA CYS A 196 -34.42 15.23 39.82
C CYS A 196 -33.42 15.55 40.93
N THR A 197 -32.11 15.43 40.68
CA THR A 197 -31.07 15.76 41.67
C THR A 197 -30.21 16.92 41.16
N LYS A 198 -29.82 17.82 42.08
CA LYS A 198 -28.90 18.92 41.78
C LYS A 198 -27.57 18.42 41.21
N SER A 199 -27.07 17.33 41.77
CA SER A 199 -25.81 16.70 41.38
C SER A 199 -25.87 16.18 39.94
N GLN A 200 -26.92 15.45 39.55
CA GLN A 200 -27.11 15.01 38.16
C GLN A 200 -27.26 16.19 37.20
N ALA A 201 -28.07 17.21 37.55
CA ALA A 201 -28.24 18.40 36.73
C ALA A 201 -26.90 19.11 36.50
N ALA A 202 -26.09 19.26 37.56
CA ALA A 202 -24.76 19.85 37.50
C ALA A 202 -23.81 19.06 36.58
N ARG A 203 -23.82 17.72 36.62
CA ARG A 203 -22.99 16.90 35.71
C ARG A 203 -23.33 17.17 34.25
N ILE A 204 -24.63 17.11 33.92
CA ILE A 204 -25.12 17.26 32.54
C ILE A 204 -24.70 18.62 31.97
N ILE A 205 -24.95 19.72 32.70
CA ILE A 205 -24.60 21.05 32.20
C ILE A 205 -23.10 21.32 32.21
N SER A 206 -22.35 20.76 33.15
CA SER A 206 -20.89 20.93 33.18
C SER A 206 -20.24 20.31 31.94
N ILE A 207 -20.63 19.07 31.61
CA ILE A 207 -20.14 18.41 30.40
C ILE A 207 -20.61 19.16 29.16
N ARG A 208 -21.89 19.55 29.09
CA ARG A 208 -22.42 20.28 27.94
C ARG A 208 -21.74 21.64 27.70
N LEU A 209 -21.41 22.34 28.78
CA LEU A 209 -20.64 23.58 28.72
C LEU A 209 -19.24 23.32 28.16
N ARG A 210 -18.52 22.33 28.69
CA ARG A 210 -17.17 21.98 28.23
C ARG A 210 -17.14 21.50 26.77
N GLU A 211 -18.16 20.75 26.34
CA GLU A 211 -18.35 20.35 24.92
C GLU A 211 -18.55 21.57 24.00
N GLU A 212 -19.26 22.60 24.46
CA GLU A 212 -19.50 23.82 23.68
C GLU A 212 -18.26 24.71 23.61
N LEU A 213 -17.48 24.76 24.70
CA LEU A 213 -16.22 25.52 24.77
C LEU A 213 -15.06 24.83 24.03
N GLY A 214 -15.13 23.51 23.87
CA GLY A 214 -14.03 22.73 23.29
C GLY A 214 -12.90 22.44 24.28
N GLY A 215 -13.21 22.34 25.58
CA GLY A 215 -12.26 21.94 26.62
C GLY A 215 -12.48 22.70 27.93
N THR A 216 -11.55 22.55 28.87
CA THR A 216 -11.54 23.25 30.17
C THR A 216 -10.41 24.28 30.30
N SER A 217 -9.41 24.23 29.41
CA SER A 217 -8.24 25.11 29.48
C SER A 217 -8.07 25.99 28.25
N ILE A 218 -7.32 27.08 28.40
CA ILE A 218 -6.98 28.01 27.30
C ILE A 218 -6.28 27.28 26.15
N ALA A 219 -5.43 26.30 26.44
CA ALA A 219 -4.73 25.52 25.43
C ALA A 219 -5.72 24.70 24.58
N GLU A 220 -6.67 24.03 25.23
CA GLU A 220 -7.71 23.25 24.56
C GLU A 220 -8.66 24.15 23.77
N TRP A 221 -9.11 25.28 24.32
CA TRP A 221 -9.97 26.23 23.59
C TRP A 221 -9.28 26.77 22.33
N LYS A 222 -7.97 27.01 22.39
CA LYS A 222 -7.19 27.41 21.20
C LYS A 222 -6.99 26.28 20.21
N ALA A 223 -6.98 25.02 20.66
CA ALA A 223 -6.89 23.84 19.81
C ALA A 223 -8.25 23.36 19.28
N ALA A 224 -9.37 23.82 19.86
CA ALA A 224 -10.70 23.36 19.49
C ALA A 224 -11.07 23.73 18.05
N ARG A 225 -11.47 22.73 17.25
CA ARG A 225 -11.83 22.89 15.83
C ARG A 225 -13.18 22.25 15.52
N GLN A 226 -13.86 22.84 14.55
CA GLN A 226 -14.82 22.13 13.72
C GLN A 226 -14.06 21.65 12.49
N LEU A 227 -14.17 20.36 12.19
CA LEU A 227 -13.49 19.76 11.06
C LEU A 227 -14.49 19.20 10.05
N VAL A 228 -14.11 19.33 8.79
CA VAL A 228 -14.80 18.73 7.66
C VAL A 228 -13.74 18.09 6.79
N PHE A 229 -13.91 16.84 6.41
CA PHE A 229 -13.02 16.18 5.47
C PHE A 229 -13.78 15.15 4.64
N ARG A 230 -13.14 14.73 3.54
CA ARG A 230 -13.66 13.67 2.69
C ARG A 230 -12.76 12.46 2.78
N THR A 231 -13.36 11.28 2.79
CA THR A 231 -12.67 9.99 2.79
C THR A 231 -13.36 9.04 1.82
N THR A 232 -12.79 7.86 1.63
CA THR A 232 -13.33 6.83 0.74
C THR A 232 -14.22 5.87 1.52
N VAL A 233 -14.62 4.75 0.90
CA VAL A 233 -15.39 3.66 1.52
C VAL A 233 -14.72 3.09 2.78
N LEU A 234 -13.44 3.39 3.04
CA LEU A 234 -12.76 3.02 4.27
C LEU A 234 -13.48 3.51 5.54
N ALA A 235 -14.21 4.63 5.48
CA ALA A 235 -14.96 5.16 6.62
C ALA A 235 -16.43 4.71 6.68
N LEU A 236 -16.80 3.63 5.98
CA LEU A 236 -18.17 3.13 5.98
C LEU A 236 -18.64 2.64 7.36
N ASN A 237 -17.69 2.24 8.21
CA ASN A 237 -17.94 1.84 9.59
C ASN A 237 -18.14 3.03 10.55
N THR A 238 -17.87 4.26 10.11
CA THR A 238 -18.03 5.45 10.96
C THR A 238 -19.48 5.91 11.03
N GLU A 239 -19.91 6.25 12.24
CA GLU A 239 -21.28 6.66 12.51
C GLU A 239 -21.32 7.98 13.30
N PRO A 240 -22.35 8.82 13.11
CA PRO A 240 -22.56 9.99 13.95
C PRO A 240 -22.60 9.62 15.44
N GLY A 241 -21.80 10.32 16.23
CA GLY A 241 -21.63 10.10 17.67
C GLY A 241 -20.38 9.32 18.07
N MET A 242 -19.76 8.57 17.14
CA MET A 242 -18.45 7.95 17.34
C MET A 242 -17.37 9.02 17.51
N VAL A 243 -16.35 8.71 18.31
CA VAL A 243 -15.16 9.53 18.44
C VAL A 243 -14.06 8.91 17.60
N CYS A 244 -13.41 9.73 16.79
CA CYS A 244 -12.34 9.33 15.89
C CYS A 244 -11.10 10.19 16.14
N SER A 245 -9.92 9.68 15.81
CA SER A 245 -8.69 10.48 15.76
C SER A 245 -8.41 10.99 14.35
N MET A 246 -7.76 12.15 14.26
CA MET A 246 -7.21 12.71 13.03
C MET A 246 -5.74 13.03 13.24
N THR A 247 -4.86 12.44 12.44
CA THR A 247 -3.42 12.76 12.39
C THR A 247 -3.12 13.49 11.08
N HIS A 248 -2.89 14.79 11.15
CA HIS A 248 -2.66 15.65 9.99
C HIS A 248 -1.82 16.89 10.39
N PRO A 249 -0.88 17.38 9.55
CA PRO A 249 -0.05 18.56 9.85
C PRO A 249 -0.85 19.83 10.16
N ASP A 250 -2.01 19.99 9.52
CA ASP A 250 -2.91 21.13 9.75
C ASP A 250 -3.67 21.06 11.09
N MET A 251 -3.74 19.88 11.72
CA MET A 251 -4.34 19.76 13.05
C MET A 251 -3.47 20.49 14.09
N PRO A 252 -4.07 21.20 15.05
CA PRO A 252 -3.31 21.79 16.16
C PRO A 252 -2.54 20.71 16.92
N GLY A 253 -1.20 20.78 16.90
CA GLY A 253 -0.34 19.76 17.53
C GLY A 253 -0.08 18.50 16.68
N GLY A 254 -0.54 18.48 15.41
CA GLY A 254 -0.32 17.37 14.46
C GLY A 254 -1.30 16.21 14.59
N SER A 255 -2.05 16.13 15.69
CA SER A 255 -3.13 15.16 15.88
C SER A 255 -4.21 15.69 16.82
N GLY A 256 -5.42 15.13 16.72
CA GLY A 256 -6.50 15.44 17.66
C GLY A 256 -7.69 14.50 17.52
N GLU A 257 -8.50 14.45 18.57
CA GLU A 257 -9.71 13.64 18.62
C GLU A 257 -10.94 14.47 18.27
N PHE A 258 -11.95 13.84 17.69
CA PHE A 258 -13.19 14.49 17.36
C PHE A 258 -14.39 13.55 17.38
N ARG A 259 -15.55 14.09 17.75
CA ARG A 259 -16.83 13.39 17.61
C ARG A 259 -17.47 13.69 16.27
N VAL A 260 -17.87 12.65 15.56
CA VAL A 260 -18.61 12.75 14.30
C VAL A 260 -20.00 13.33 14.57
N SER A 261 -20.32 14.45 13.93
CA SER A 261 -21.63 15.10 13.98
C SER A 261 -22.49 14.83 12.75
N SER A 262 -21.85 14.66 11.58
CA SER A 262 -22.53 14.40 10.32
C SER A 262 -21.71 13.45 9.47
N TRP A 263 -22.43 12.58 8.78
CA TRP A 263 -21.89 11.58 7.86
C TRP A 263 -22.76 11.58 6.61
N LYS A 264 -22.15 11.65 5.44
CA LYS A 264 -22.86 11.66 4.16
C LYS A 264 -22.10 10.88 3.10
N LEU A 265 -22.75 9.86 2.54
CA LEU A 265 -22.29 9.16 1.34
C LEU A 265 -22.70 9.93 0.08
N ASN A 266 -21.73 10.26 -0.75
CA ASN A 266 -21.93 10.89 -2.05
C ASN A 266 -22.07 9.83 -3.16
N LYS A 267 -22.56 10.25 -4.33
CA LYS A 267 -22.80 9.36 -5.49
C LYS A 267 -21.51 8.78 -6.08
N ASP A 268 -20.39 9.43 -5.83
CA ASP A 268 -19.04 9.00 -6.25
C ASP A 268 -18.40 8.03 -5.22
N TYR A 269 -19.18 7.51 -4.27
CA TYR A 269 -18.73 6.67 -3.15
C TYR A 269 -17.74 7.35 -2.19
N SER A 270 -17.56 8.66 -2.30
CA SER A 270 -16.87 9.43 -1.27
C SER A 270 -17.78 9.68 -0.07
N ILE A 271 -17.17 9.76 1.11
CA ILE A 271 -17.85 10.02 2.37
C ILE A 271 -17.39 11.39 2.88
N ASP A 272 -18.33 12.31 3.06
CA ASP A 272 -18.09 13.57 3.76
C ASP A 272 -18.37 13.38 5.25
N ILE A 273 -17.39 13.69 6.09
CA ILE A 273 -17.48 13.62 7.55
C ILE A 273 -17.33 15.03 8.11
N GLN A 274 -18.21 15.38 9.04
CA GLN A 274 -18.10 16.61 9.83
C GLN A 274 -18.05 16.26 11.31
N GLY A 275 -17.16 16.90 12.05
CA GLY A 275 -16.99 16.65 13.47
C GLY A 275 -16.59 17.88 14.26
N ARG A 276 -16.63 17.72 15.59
CA ARG A 276 -16.11 18.70 16.54
C ARG A 276 -15.06 18.04 17.40
N THR A 277 -13.95 18.73 17.63
CA THR A 277 -12.88 18.22 18.48
C THR A 277 -13.39 17.92 19.89
N THR A 278 -12.93 16.82 20.45
CA THR A 278 -13.23 16.39 21.82
C THR A 278 -11.94 16.21 22.60
N THR A 279 -12.01 16.36 23.92
CA THR A 279 -10.89 16.09 24.82
C THR A 279 -11.41 15.34 26.04
N ASP A 280 -10.56 14.51 26.65
CA ASP A 280 -10.91 13.73 27.85
C ASP A 280 -11.37 14.61 29.02
N SER A 281 -10.75 15.79 29.17
CA SER A 281 -11.07 16.79 30.21
C SER A 281 -12.52 17.31 30.15
N MET A 282 -13.21 17.17 29.01
CA MET A 282 -14.62 17.53 28.88
C MET A 282 -15.53 16.64 29.74
N TYR A 283 -15.22 15.34 29.81
CA TYR A 283 -16.03 14.33 30.49
C TYR A 283 -15.52 14.00 31.87
N ASP A 284 -14.26 14.34 32.12
CA ASP A 284 -13.66 14.15 33.42
C ASP A 284 -14.19 15.17 34.44
N LEU A 285 -15.08 14.71 35.31
CA LEU A 285 -15.57 15.49 36.44
C LEU A 285 -14.72 15.30 37.71
N VAL A 286 -13.87 14.24 37.80
CA VAL A 286 -12.96 13.94 38.93
C VAL A 286 -11.75 13.01 38.56
N ALA A 287 -11.94 12.00 37.69
CA ALA A 287 -10.98 11.24 36.85
C ALA A 287 -11.67 9.93 36.43
N GLY A 288 -12.27 9.87 35.23
CA GLY A 288 -13.03 8.70 34.76
C GLY A 288 -12.16 7.57 34.19
N PRO A 289 -12.61 6.30 34.23
CA PRO A 289 -11.88 5.17 33.64
C PRO A 289 -11.80 5.32 32.12
N LYS A 290 -10.56 5.33 31.59
CA LYS A 290 -10.25 5.48 30.16
C LYS A 290 -10.02 4.11 29.49
N PRO A 291 -10.84 3.72 28.51
CA PRO A 291 -10.46 2.73 27.51
C PRO A 291 -9.24 3.22 26.72
N ALA A 292 -8.31 2.32 26.40
CA ALA A 292 -7.14 2.66 25.58
C ALA A 292 -7.58 3.17 24.21
N ASP A 293 -6.96 4.27 23.74
CA ASP A 293 -7.26 4.87 22.45
C ASP A 293 -6.85 3.92 21.31
N VAL A 294 -7.65 3.86 20.24
CA VAL A 294 -7.29 3.11 19.05
C VAL A 294 -6.22 3.91 18.29
N VAL A 295 -4.99 3.37 18.29
CA VAL A 295 -3.88 3.94 17.53
C VAL A 295 -4.17 3.80 16.05
N ALA A 296 -3.94 4.88 15.29
CA ALA A 296 -4.06 4.84 13.85
C ALA A 296 -3.18 3.73 13.26
N SER A 297 -3.75 2.91 12.36
CA SER A 297 -2.96 2.01 11.54
C SER A 297 -1.90 2.84 10.80
N PRO A 298 -0.64 2.36 10.72
CA PRO A 298 0.40 3.06 9.97
C PRO A 298 -0.09 3.31 8.54
N VAL A 299 0.26 4.49 8.02
CA VAL A 299 -0.02 4.82 6.62
C VAL A 299 0.53 3.68 5.77
N PRO A 300 -0.27 3.07 4.87
CA PRO A 300 0.26 2.05 3.98
C PRO A 300 1.46 2.64 3.25
N ASP A 301 2.61 1.97 3.33
CA ASP A 301 3.77 2.38 2.56
C ASP A 301 3.33 2.44 1.09
N GLU A 302 3.43 3.62 0.47
CA GLU A 302 3.44 3.70 -0.98
C GLU A 302 4.64 2.89 -1.42
N ASN A 303 4.39 1.62 -1.73
CA ASN A 303 5.37 0.73 -2.32
C ASN A 303 5.57 1.24 -3.74
N LEU A 304 6.35 2.32 -3.86
CA LEU A 304 7.08 2.66 -5.07
C LEU A 304 7.91 1.42 -5.34
N GLN A 305 7.35 0.51 -6.14
CA GLN A 305 8.10 -0.60 -6.68
C GLN A 305 9.27 0.05 -7.41
N ASP A 306 10.43 0.04 -6.78
CA ASP A 306 11.67 0.44 -7.40
C ASP A 306 11.85 -0.50 -8.59
N THR A 307 11.60 0.02 -9.79
CA THR A 307 11.75 -0.72 -11.04
C THR A 307 13.22 -0.81 -11.41
N GLY A 308 14.05 -1.20 -10.44
CA GLY A 308 15.49 -1.34 -10.58
C GLY A 308 15.89 -2.17 -11.80
N VAL A 309 17.16 -2.08 -12.15
CA VAL A 309 17.73 -2.74 -13.33
C VAL A 309 17.37 -4.23 -13.30
N PRO A 310 16.91 -4.82 -14.42
CA PRO A 310 16.53 -6.24 -14.44
C PRO A 310 17.65 -7.15 -13.96
N GLY A 311 17.32 -8.12 -13.12
CA GLY A 311 18.27 -9.13 -12.63
C GLY A 311 18.80 -10.02 -13.76
N ILE A 312 19.96 -10.64 -13.55
CA ILE A 312 20.56 -11.55 -14.54
C ILE A 312 19.69 -12.81 -14.66
N VAL A 313 19.24 -13.11 -15.88
CA VAL A 313 18.47 -14.31 -16.18
C VAL A 313 19.43 -15.44 -16.53
N THR A 314 19.39 -16.52 -15.76
CA THR A 314 20.15 -17.75 -16.03
C THR A 314 19.19 -18.88 -16.34
N GLY A 315 19.60 -19.83 -17.17
CA GLY A 315 18.79 -21.00 -17.51
C GLY A 315 19.64 -22.11 -18.13
N VAL A 316 19.15 -23.34 -18.07
CA VAL A 316 19.80 -24.50 -18.68
C VAL A 316 19.21 -24.73 -20.06
N PRO A 317 19.95 -24.49 -21.15
CA PRO A 317 19.45 -24.77 -22.48
C PRO A 317 19.36 -26.29 -22.69
N THR A 318 18.27 -26.72 -23.33
CA THR A 318 18.07 -28.10 -23.79
C THR A 318 17.57 -28.06 -25.22
N LEU A 319 18.22 -28.83 -26.09
CA LEU A 319 17.77 -29.03 -27.46
C LEU A 319 16.76 -30.18 -27.49
N THR A 320 15.63 -29.99 -28.16
CA THR A 320 14.64 -31.05 -28.38
C THR A 320 14.65 -31.50 -29.84
N ASP A 321 14.06 -32.67 -30.10
CA ASP A 321 13.91 -33.19 -31.45
C ASP A 321 13.19 -32.16 -32.34
N TYR A 322 13.60 -32.06 -33.61
CA TYR A 322 13.07 -31.15 -34.63
C TYR A 322 13.43 -29.66 -34.51
N GLY A 323 14.61 -29.33 -33.95
CA GLY A 323 15.17 -27.97 -34.03
C GLY A 323 14.47 -26.94 -33.13
N THR A 324 13.66 -27.41 -32.19
CA THR A 324 13.12 -26.62 -31.09
C THR A 324 14.15 -26.57 -29.96
N TYR A 325 14.33 -25.38 -29.38
CA TYR A 325 15.13 -25.20 -28.17
C TYR A 325 14.19 -24.87 -27.00
N ALA A 326 14.49 -25.42 -25.83
CA ALA A 326 13.82 -25.10 -24.58
C ALA A 326 14.87 -24.62 -23.57
N VAL A 327 14.56 -23.58 -22.80
CA VAL A 327 15.39 -23.15 -21.67
C VAL A 327 14.68 -23.58 -20.40
N ASN A 328 15.26 -24.55 -19.71
CA ASN A 328 14.73 -25.09 -18.47
C ASN A 328 15.37 -24.39 -17.26
N ASN A 329 14.71 -24.44 -16.10
CA ASN A 329 15.21 -23.86 -14.85
C ASN A 329 15.63 -22.39 -14.99
N ILE A 330 14.76 -21.57 -15.60
CA ILE A 330 15.00 -20.13 -15.67
C ILE A 330 14.97 -19.56 -14.25
N VAL A 331 16.11 -19.00 -13.80
CA VAL A 331 16.28 -18.36 -12.51
C VAL A 331 16.75 -16.93 -12.74
N ILE A 332 16.10 -15.98 -12.08
CA ILE A 332 16.51 -14.57 -12.06
C ILE A 332 17.35 -14.38 -10.82
N LEU A 333 18.63 -14.12 -11.01
CA LEU A 333 19.53 -13.82 -9.90
C LEU A 333 19.25 -12.38 -9.42
N PRO A 334 19.26 -12.16 -8.09
CA PRO A 334 19.13 -10.82 -7.54
C PRO A 334 20.27 -9.92 -8.01
N ASP A 335 19.98 -8.65 -8.26
CA ASP A 335 21.00 -7.63 -8.47
C ASP A 335 21.85 -7.38 -7.21
N ASP A 336 22.85 -6.49 -7.29
CA ASP A 336 23.69 -6.09 -6.16
C ASP A 336 22.90 -5.46 -4.99
N SER A 337 21.62 -5.11 -5.22
CA SER A 337 20.68 -4.58 -4.22
C SER A 337 19.69 -5.64 -3.70
N GLY A 338 19.75 -6.88 -4.20
CA GLY A 338 18.86 -7.97 -3.79
C GLY A 338 17.58 -8.13 -4.62
N ASN A 339 17.38 -7.34 -5.69
CA ASN A 339 16.14 -7.30 -6.46
C ASN A 339 16.09 -8.37 -7.57
N THR A 340 15.01 -9.13 -7.63
CA THR A 340 14.77 -10.19 -8.65
C THR A 340 13.77 -9.78 -9.74
N ASN A 341 13.76 -8.50 -10.12
CA ASN A 341 12.75 -7.93 -11.02
C ASN A 341 13.01 -8.25 -12.52
N VAL A 342 11.94 -8.50 -13.27
CA VAL A 342 11.93 -8.71 -14.75
C VAL A 342 10.85 -7.85 -15.44
N VAL A 343 10.10 -7.05 -14.68
CA VAL A 343 9.06 -6.16 -15.21
C VAL A 343 9.71 -5.13 -16.13
N GLY A 344 9.39 -5.19 -17.43
CA GLY A 344 9.97 -4.33 -18.48
C GLY A 344 10.85 -5.06 -19.51
N ALA A 345 11.15 -6.34 -19.30
CA ALA A 345 11.79 -7.20 -20.28
C ALA A 345 10.87 -7.40 -21.51
N THR A 346 11.26 -6.84 -22.65
CA THR A 346 10.44 -6.87 -23.89
C THR A 346 11.04 -7.72 -25.00
N GLU A 347 12.32 -8.07 -24.90
CA GLU A 347 13.04 -8.80 -25.94
C GLU A 347 14.09 -9.74 -25.34
N ILE A 348 14.17 -10.96 -25.89
CA ILE A 348 15.21 -11.95 -25.62
C ILE A 348 16.13 -12.01 -26.85
N ALA A 349 17.39 -11.59 -26.70
CA ALA A 349 18.39 -11.72 -27.75
C ALA A 349 19.10 -13.09 -27.66
N LEU A 350 19.16 -13.82 -28.78
CA LEU A 350 19.78 -15.15 -28.89
C LEU A 350 20.76 -15.17 -30.07
N GLY A 351 21.97 -15.66 -29.83
CA GLY A 351 22.94 -15.98 -30.89
C GLY A 351 22.91 -17.47 -31.20
N LEU A 352 22.64 -17.85 -32.45
CA LEU A 352 22.71 -19.23 -32.96
C LEU A 352 23.85 -19.33 -33.97
N TYR A 353 24.82 -20.20 -33.68
CA TYR A 353 25.95 -20.45 -34.58
C TYR A 353 25.82 -21.82 -35.23
N TYR A 354 25.84 -21.86 -36.55
CA TYR A 354 25.82 -23.09 -37.36
C TYR A 354 27.25 -23.44 -37.82
N VAL A 355 27.66 -24.68 -37.61
CA VAL A 355 28.91 -25.24 -38.10
C VAL A 355 28.61 -26.20 -39.25
N ASP A 356 29.01 -25.85 -40.47
CA ASP A 356 28.93 -26.77 -41.61
C ASP A 356 30.09 -27.77 -41.55
N GLU A 357 29.76 -29.02 -41.25
CA GLU A 357 30.75 -30.11 -41.15
C GLU A 357 31.24 -30.62 -42.52
N LEU A 358 30.79 -30.10 -43.66
CA LEU A 358 31.18 -30.59 -44.99
C LEU A 358 32.27 -29.75 -45.68
N ALA A 359 32.50 -28.51 -45.25
CA ALA A 359 33.52 -27.62 -45.80
C ALA A 359 34.68 -27.40 -44.81
N THR A 360 35.91 -27.82 -45.17
CA THR A 360 37.11 -27.60 -44.33
C THR A 360 37.85 -26.34 -44.77
N ASP A 361 37.73 -25.25 -44.01
CA ASP A 361 38.35 -23.96 -44.33
C ASP A 361 39.79 -23.80 -43.81
N LEU A 362 40.18 -24.56 -42.79
CA LEU A 362 41.49 -24.48 -42.13
C LEU A 362 41.92 -25.89 -41.72
N TRP A 363 43.13 -26.32 -42.04
CA TRP A 363 43.77 -27.50 -41.46
C TRP A 363 44.79 -27.07 -40.42
N ALA A 364 45.09 -27.92 -39.45
CA ALA A 364 46.26 -27.71 -38.61
C ALA A 364 46.89 -29.02 -38.20
N SER A 365 48.20 -28.99 -38.04
CA SER A 365 48.98 -30.13 -37.57
C SER A 365 49.51 -29.81 -36.19
N ILE A 366 49.36 -30.79 -35.29
CA ILE A 366 49.96 -30.76 -33.98
C ILE A 366 50.99 -31.90 -33.96
N ASP A 367 52.27 -31.54 -33.92
CA ASP A 367 53.35 -32.52 -34.02
C ASP A 367 53.67 -33.21 -32.67
N SER A 368 53.09 -32.71 -31.57
CA SER A 368 53.22 -33.27 -30.22
C SER A 368 51.98 -32.98 -29.36
N ALA A 369 51.58 -33.91 -28.48
CA ALA A 369 50.43 -33.71 -27.59
C ALA A 369 50.52 -32.36 -26.84
N MET A 370 49.42 -31.59 -26.86
CA MET A 370 49.29 -30.33 -26.14
C MET A 370 48.53 -30.54 -24.84
N ASP A 371 49.05 -30.01 -23.73
CA ASP A 371 48.38 -30.06 -22.44
C ASP A 371 47.24 -29.04 -22.37
N ALA A 372 46.18 -29.37 -21.64
CA ALA A 372 45.00 -28.54 -21.41
C ALA A 372 45.33 -27.21 -20.71
N THR A 373 46.49 -27.11 -20.04
CA THR A 373 46.95 -25.89 -19.37
C THR A 373 47.81 -24.98 -20.25
N THR A 374 48.10 -25.38 -21.50
CA THR A 374 48.94 -24.59 -22.41
C THR A 374 48.14 -23.47 -23.06
N ASP A 375 48.30 -22.24 -22.55
CA ASP A 375 47.61 -21.05 -23.04
C ASP A 375 48.51 -19.79 -22.95
N PRO A 376 48.79 -19.06 -24.07
CA PRO A 376 48.36 -19.33 -25.44
C PRO A 376 49.08 -20.51 -26.08
N ALA A 377 48.35 -21.26 -26.90
CA ALA A 377 48.87 -22.37 -27.68
C ALA A 377 49.27 -21.94 -29.09
N THR A 378 50.46 -22.32 -29.56
CA THR A 378 50.87 -22.09 -30.95
C THR A 378 50.69 -23.36 -31.78
N VAL A 379 49.93 -23.28 -32.86
CA VAL A 379 49.62 -24.43 -33.74
C VAL A 379 49.91 -24.06 -35.19
N ASN A 380 50.53 -24.97 -35.93
CA ASN A 380 50.77 -24.77 -37.36
C ASN A 380 49.49 -25.05 -38.15
N CYS A 381 48.93 -24.01 -38.76
CA CYS A 381 47.69 -24.08 -39.52
C CYS A 381 47.94 -23.80 -41.01
N THR A 382 47.28 -24.58 -41.86
CA THR A 382 47.21 -24.40 -43.31
C THR A 382 45.80 -23.99 -43.69
N VAL A 383 45.63 -22.76 -44.18
CA VAL A 383 44.35 -22.25 -44.70
C VAL A 383 44.04 -22.95 -46.03
N ASN A 384 42.79 -23.36 -46.24
CA ASN A 384 42.38 -23.98 -47.49
C ASN A 384 42.47 -22.97 -48.65
N PRO A 385 43.31 -23.20 -49.68
CA PRO A 385 43.43 -22.27 -50.79
C PRO A 385 42.14 -22.15 -51.63
N GLY A 386 41.20 -23.09 -51.48
CA GLY A 386 39.87 -23.04 -52.11
C GLY A 386 38.81 -22.29 -51.30
N THR A 387 39.12 -21.80 -50.09
CA THR A 387 38.18 -20.98 -49.31
C THR A 387 38.31 -19.50 -49.69
N SER A 388 37.20 -18.78 -49.73
CA SER A 388 37.18 -17.31 -49.87
C SER A 388 37.33 -16.61 -48.51
N ARG A 389 37.41 -17.38 -47.41
CA ARG A 389 37.48 -16.87 -46.04
C ARG A 389 38.89 -16.45 -45.66
N VAL A 390 38.96 -15.40 -44.86
CA VAL A 390 40.22 -14.81 -44.39
C VAL A 390 40.19 -14.83 -42.88
N PHE A 391 41.12 -15.54 -42.25
CA PHE A 391 41.25 -15.58 -40.79
C PHE A 391 41.98 -14.35 -40.29
N ARG A 392 41.50 -13.76 -39.19
CA ARG A 392 42.08 -12.58 -38.57
C ARG A 392 42.36 -12.80 -37.09
N VAL A 393 43.31 -12.06 -36.56
CA VAL A 393 43.52 -11.94 -35.11
C VAL A 393 42.25 -11.35 -34.51
N GLY A 394 41.65 -12.05 -33.55
CA GLY A 394 40.36 -11.74 -32.95
C GLY A 394 39.23 -12.67 -33.37
N ASP A 395 39.40 -13.43 -34.45
CA ASP A 395 38.41 -14.43 -34.86
C ASP A 395 38.42 -15.64 -33.92
N PHE A 396 37.25 -16.24 -33.73
CA PHE A 396 37.08 -17.47 -32.96
C PHE A 396 37.19 -18.70 -33.85
N VAL A 397 37.80 -19.75 -33.32
CA VAL A 397 37.95 -21.04 -33.99
C VAL A 397 37.46 -22.12 -33.04
N VAL A 398 36.66 -23.04 -33.59
CA VAL A 398 36.19 -24.23 -32.86
C VAL A 398 37.05 -25.42 -33.24
N PHE A 399 37.72 -26.00 -32.26
CA PHE A 399 38.40 -27.29 -32.38
C PHE A 399 37.37 -28.40 -32.25
N ASN A 400 37.35 -29.30 -33.22
CA ASN A 400 36.66 -30.57 -33.12
C ASN A 400 37.64 -31.60 -32.57
N ASP A 401 37.49 -32.00 -31.32
CA ASP A 401 38.15 -33.20 -30.81
C ASP A 401 37.26 -34.40 -31.14
N GLU A 402 37.70 -35.22 -32.10
CA GLU A 402 37.00 -36.44 -32.47
C GLU A 402 37.07 -37.52 -31.37
N ALA A 403 37.83 -37.29 -30.29
CA ALA A 403 37.85 -38.16 -29.12
C ALA A 403 36.54 -38.06 -28.32
N ALA A 404 36.07 -39.22 -27.85
CA ALA A 404 34.94 -39.27 -26.93
C ALA A 404 35.33 -38.64 -25.58
N ASP A 405 34.42 -37.85 -25.00
CA ASP A 405 34.59 -37.34 -23.63
C ASP A 405 34.81 -38.54 -22.68
N MET A 406 35.89 -38.50 -21.89
CA MET A 406 36.22 -39.50 -20.89
C MET A 406 35.08 -39.74 -19.89
N ASN A 407 34.25 -38.72 -19.64
CA ASN A 407 33.14 -38.78 -18.71
C ASN A 407 31.80 -39.14 -19.39
N HIS A 408 31.71 -39.04 -20.72
CA HIS A 408 30.49 -39.29 -21.50
C HIS A 408 30.84 -39.86 -22.88
N ALA A 409 30.95 -41.19 -22.97
CA ALA A 409 31.43 -41.89 -24.16
C ALA A 409 30.59 -41.69 -25.44
N ASP A 410 29.39 -41.13 -25.30
CA ASP A 410 28.44 -40.77 -26.36
C ASP A 410 28.62 -39.33 -26.89
N ARG A 411 29.51 -38.53 -26.29
CA ARG A 411 29.70 -37.12 -26.61
C ARG A 411 31.06 -36.85 -27.23
N ARG A 412 31.08 -35.98 -28.23
CA ARG A 412 32.31 -35.41 -28.79
C ARG A 412 32.58 -34.08 -28.11
N SER A 413 33.84 -33.81 -27.82
CA SER A 413 34.25 -32.58 -27.16
C SER A 413 34.61 -31.54 -28.22
N TYR A 414 33.97 -30.38 -28.14
CA TYR A 414 34.32 -29.22 -28.95
C TYR A 414 34.92 -28.16 -28.04
N GLU A 415 36.02 -27.55 -28.47
CA GLU A 415 36.68 -26.49 -27.74
C GLU A 415 36.70 -25.22 -28.60
N CYS A 416 36.54 -24.05 -28.01
CA CYS A 416 36.62 -22.77 -28.73
C CYS A 416 37.81 -21.97 -28.23
N ALA A 417 38.58 -21.40 -29.15
CA ALA A 417 39.67 -20.49 -28.85
C ALA A 417 39.68 -19.31 -29.81
N GLN A 418 40.26 -18.19 -29.38
CA GLN A 418 40.45 -17.01 -30.22
C GLN A 418 41.84 -16.99 -30.84
N ILE A 419 41.94 -16.58 -32.10
CA ILE A 419 43.22 -16.29 -32.75
C ILE A 419 43.76 -14.99 -32.13
N VAL A 420 44.88 -15.06 -31.41
CA VAL A 420 45.52 -13.90 -30.77
C VAL A 420 46.82 -13.48 -31.47
N GLY A 421 47.25 -14.22 -32.48
CA GLY A 421 48.39 -13.85 -33.30
C GLY A 421 48.71 -14.84 -34.42
N PRO A 422 49.74 -14.54 -35.23
CA PRO A 422 50.60 -13.35 -35.18
C PRO A 422 49.91 -12.08 -35.70
N GLY A 423 50.15 -10.94 -35.03
CA GLY A 423 49.65 -9.63 -35.46
C GLY A 423 48.80 -8.92 -34.39
N SER A 424 48.26 -7.77 -34.76
CA SER A 424 47.30 -7.01 -33.94
C SER A 424 45.87 -7.42 -34.30
N THR A 425 44.91 -7.17 -33.39
CA THR A 425 43.48 -7.45 -33.64
C THR A 425 43.01 -6.89 -34.99
N GLY A 426 42.42 -7.76 -35.81
CA GLY A 426 41.93 -7.48 -37.15
C GLY A 426 42.92 -7.80 -38.28
N ASP A 427 44.20 -8.07 -37.96
CA ASP A 427 45.20 -8.45 -38.95
C ASP A 427 44.91 -9.83 -39.51
N VAL A 428 45.13 -10.00 -40.82
CA VAL A 428 44.95 -11.28 -41.51
C VAL A 428 46.08 -12.23 -41.11
N VAL A 429 45.73 -13.44 -40.67
CA VAL A 429 46.68 -14.49 -40.32
C VAL A 429 46.83 -15.45 -41.49
N PRO A 430 47.97 -15.45 -42.20
CA PRO A 430 48.22 -16.39 -43.29
C PRO A 430 48.55 -17.80 -42.75
N THR A 431 48.51 -18.81 -43.62
CA THR A 431 49.05 -20.15 -43.35
C THR A 431 50.41 -20.07 -42.64
N GLY A 432 50.54 -20.73 -41.49
CA GLY A 432 51.70 -20.61 -40.61
C GLY A 432 51.37 -20.94 -39.15
N GLY A 433 52.16 -20.42 -38.21
CA GLY A 433 51.93 -20.62 -36.77
C GLY A 433 50.86 -19.67 -36.24
N PHE A 434 49.66 -20.17 -35.93
CA PHE A 434 48.60 -19.43 -35.30
C PHE A 434 48.77 -19.52 -33.77
N GLN A 435 48.56 -18.40 -33.08
CA GLN A 435 48.50 -18.37 -31.62
C GLN A 435 47.03 -18.34 -31.20
N PHE A 436 46.63 -19.34 -30.42
CA PHE A 436 45.27 -19.49 -29.91
C PHE A 436 45.24 -19.25 -28.41
N GLN A 437 44.29 -18.44 -27.96
CA GLN A 437 44.03 -18.23 -26.54
C GLN A 437 42.73 -18.92 -26.11
N ARG A 438 42.80 -19.74 -25.07
CA ARG A 438 41.69 -20.53 -24.51
C ARG A 438 41.00 -19.79 -23.35
N ALA A 439 41.77 -19.15 -22.47
CA ALA A 439 41.28 -18.38 -21.33
C ALA A 439 41.27 -16.87 -21.65
N TYR A 440 40.08 -16.27 -21.60
CA TYR A 440 39.87 -14.86 -21.95
C TYR A 440 40.13 -13.93 -20.76
N PRO A 441 40.96 -12.88 -20.90
CA PRO A 441 41.12 -11.89 -19.84
C PRO A 441 39.80 -11.15 -19.56
N GLY A 442 39.25 -11.31 -18.37
CA GLY A 442 38.02 -10.61 -17.92
C GLY A 442 36.72 -11.38 -18.13
N VAL A 443 36.76 -12.66 -18.53
CA VAL A 443 35.60 -13.55 -18.58
C VAL A 443 35.81 -14.65 -17.54
N ASP A 444 34.81 -14.89 -16.68
CA ASP A 444 34.90 -15.90 -15.62
C ASP A 444 35.07 -17.31 -16.23
N PRO A 445 35.89 -18.21 -15.65
CA PRO A 445 36.15 -19.56 -16.19
C PRO A 445 34.89 -20.40 -16.45
N GLY A 446 33.77 -20.08 -15.76
CA GLY A 446 32.48 -20.74 -15.93
C GLY A 446 31.77 -20.47 -17.26
N PHE A 447 32.17 -19.43 -18.01
CA PHE A 447 31.61 -19.10 -19.33
C PHE A 447 32.14 -19.99 -20.47
N VAL A 448 33.13 -20.86 -20.20
CA VAL A 448 33.87 -21.59 -21.25
C VAL A 448 33.75 -23.11 -21.10
N HIS A 449 32.68 -23.62 -20.49
CA HIS A 449 32.29 -25.02 -20.65
C HIS A 449 31.22 -25.14 -21.73
N LEU A 450 31.66 -25.32 -22.98
CA LEU A 450 30.80 -25.77 -24.08
C LEU A 450 30.22 -27.15 -23.72
N ARG A 451 28.90 -27.22 -23.50
CA ARG A 451 28.16 -28.47 -23.35
C ARG A 451 27.11 -28.51 -24.44
N ASP A 452 27.33 -29.35 -25.46
CA ASP A 452 26.41 -29.46 -26.59
C ASP A 452 25.56 -30.73 -26.52
N ALA A 453 24.35 -30.63 -27.09
CA ALA A 453 23.43 -31.72 -27.36
C ALA A 453 23.44 -32.06 -28.87
N HIS A 454 23.46 -33.35 -29.21
CA HIS A 454 23.46 -33.84 -30.60
C HIS A 454 22.05 -34.14 -31.11
N LEU A 455 21.78 -33.82 -32.38
CA LEU A 455 20.58 -34.24 -33.10
C LEU A 455 21.01 -35.15 -34.28
N LEU A 456 20.71 -36.45 -34.20
CA LEU A 456 20.95 -37.40 -35.29
C LEU A 456 19.69 -37.47 -36.17
N SER A 457 19.79 -37.02 -37.42
CA SER A 457 18.77 -37.33 -38.44
C SER A 457 18.82 -38.82 -38.80
N PRO A 458 17.68 -39.54 -38.84
CA PRO A 458 17.62 -40.90 -39.40
C PRO A 458 17.64 -40.81 -40.93
N GLY A 459 18.84 -40.59 -41.45
CA GLY A 459 19.10 -40.35 -42.87
C GLY A 459 20.32 -39.46 -42.96
N GLY A 460 21.47 -40.09 -43.17
CA GLY A 460 22.79 -39.47 -43.06
C GLY A 460 22.96 -38.20 -43.90
N ASP A 461 23.91 -37.40 -43.43
CA ASP A 461 24.39 -36.14 -43.99
C ASP A 461 23.50 -34.93 -43.67
N GLN A 462 23.49 -34.49 -42.40
CA GLN A 462 23.66 -33.10 -41.92
C GLN A 462 23.59 -33.11 -40.37
N VAL A 463 24.63 -32.62 -39.69
CA VAL A 463 24.59 -32.36 -38.24
C VAL A 463 24.31 -30.87 -38.06
N LEU A 464 23.19 -30.55 -37.40
CA LEU A 464 22.86 -29.18 -37.01
C LEU A 464 23.31 -29.00 -35.56
N GLN A 465 24.33 -28.19 -35.33
CA GLN A 465 24.80 -27.85 -33.98
C GLN A 465 24.35 -26.42 -33.67
N ALA A 466 23.64 -26.24 -32.55
CA ALA A 466 23.13 -24.96 -32.10
C ALA A 466 23.85 -24.58 -30.80
N ARG A 467 24.63 -23.50 -30.83
CA ARG A 467 25.20 -22.87 -29.63
C ARG A 467 24.25 -21.77 -29.16
N LEU A 468 23.96 -21.71 -27.86
CA LEU A 468 23.34 -20.57 -27.19
C LEU A 468 24.43 -19.81 -26.42
N GLU A 469 24.61 -18.52 -26.71
CA GLU A 469 25.25 -17.58 -25.79
C GLU A 469 24.15 -16.87 -24.98
N ASP A 470 24.45 -16.51 -23.73
CA ASP A 470 23.51 -15.98 -22.74
C ASP A 470 22.39 -15.07 -23.28
N VAL A 471 21.17 -15.34 -22.79
CA VAL A 471 19.99 -14.50 -23.01
C VAL A 471 20.17 -13.16 -22.30
N HIS A 472 20.51 -12.13 -23.06
CA HIS A 472 20.54 -10.76 -22.54
C HIS A 472 19.25 -10.03 -22.89
N LEU A 473 18.53 -9.55 -21.87
CA LEU A 473 17.43 -8.62 -22.02
C LEU A 473 18.01 -7.22 -22.22
N ARG A 474 17.79 -6.59 -23.38
CA ARG A 474 18.13 -5.17 -23.60
C ARG A 474 16.87 -4.32 -23.54
N SER A 475 16.90 -3.22 -22.81
CA SER A 475 15.94 -2.13 -22.97
C SER A 475 16.49 -1.13 -23.98
N GLN A 476 15.85 -1.03 -25.15
CA GLN A 476 16.06 0.10 -26.06
C GLN A 476 14.80 0.96 -26.12
N GLU A 477 14.87 2.17 -25.58
CA GLU A 477 14.02 3.26 -26.05
C GLU A 477 14.54 3.68 -27.44
N ARG A 478 13.79 3.39 -28.50
CA ARG A 478 14.01 4.02 -29.81
C ARG A 478 12.71 4.33 -30.55
N LEU A 479 12.58 5.61 -30.86
CA LEU A 479 11.69 6.19 -31.86
C LEU A 479 12.00 5.62 -33.27
N LEU A 480 10.95 5.24 -34.00
CA LEU A 480 10.95 4.76 -35.39
C LEU A 480 11.55 5.78 -36.38
N PRO A 481 12.08 5.32 -37.54
CA PRO A 481 11.28 5.44 -38.76
C PRO A 481 11.40 4.29 -39.79
N ASP A 482 10.46 4.28 -40.73
CA ASP A 482 10.13 3.34 -41.80
C ASP A 482 11.25 2.99 -42.83
N ALA A 483 11.22 1.76 -43.38
CA ALA A 483 11.36 1.45 -44.82
C ALA A 483 11.10 -0.05 -45.16
N GLN A 484 10.58 -0.27 -46.38
CA GLN A 484 9.94 -1.47 -46.96
C GLN A 484 10.87 -2.55 -47.60
N PRO A 485 10.33 -3.72 -48.08
CA PRO A 485 11.02 -5.02 -48.20
C PRO A 485 11.33 -5.48 -49.65
N ALA A 486 12.14 -6.53 -49.82
CA ALA A 486 12.36 -7.33 -51.05
C ALA A 486 13.37 -8.48 -50.78
N THR A 487 13.44 -9.66 -51.40
CA THR A 487 12.58 -10.56 -52.19
C THR A 487 13.33 -11.91 -52.24
N ALA A 488 12.62 -13.04 -52.29
CA ALA A 488 13.17 -14.40 -52.36
C ALA A 488 13.75 -14.80 -53.74
N CYS A 489 14.71 -15.73 -53.78
CA CYS A 489 14.96 -16.62 -54.93
C CYS A 489 15.46 -18.03 -54.49
N ARG A 490 14.85 -19.06 -55.07
CA ARG A 490 15.17 -20.51 -54.99
C ARG A 490 16.21 -20.91 -56.05
N GLY A 491 16.89 -22.04 -55.85
CA GLY A 491 17.59 -22.76 -56.92
C GLY A 491 18.06 -24.17 -56.48
N ASN A 492 17.60 -25.19 -57.19
CA ASN A 492 17.77 -26.63 -56.95
C ASN A 492 19.03 -27.25 -57.62
N ASP A 493 19.40 -28.44 -57.12
CA ASP A 493 19.75 -29.68 -57.86
C ASP A 493 21.23 -30.06 -58.22
N PRO A 494 21.53 -31.38 -58.40
CA PRO A 494 22.53 -32.11 -57.61
C PRO A 494 23.62 -32.84 -58.43
N VAL A 495 24.67 -33.39 -57.80
CA VAL A 495 25.61 -34.35 -58.45
C VAL A 495 26.10 -35.45 -57.49
N ARG A 496 26.26 -36.65 -58.04
CA ARG A 496 26.49 -37.96 -57.42
C ARG A 496 27.91 -38.49 -57.77
N VAL A 497 28.35 -39.56 -57.08
CA VAL A 497 29.43 -40.56 -57.45
C VAL A 497 30.85 -40.23 -56.88
N ARG A 498 31.72 -41.09 -56.31
CA ARG A 498 31.94 -42.57 -56.22
C ARG A 498 32.81 -42.93 -54.98
N ARG A 499 32.75 -44.21 -54.55
CA ARG A 499 33.62 -44.86 -53.55
C ARG A 499 35.06 -45.14 -54.05
N GLY A 500 36.04 -45.07 -53.15
CA GLY A 500 37.38 -45.65 -53.26
C GLY A 500 37.93 -46.04 -51.86
N GLY A 501 38.51 -47.23 -51.74
CA GLY A 501 38.89 -47.93 -50.49
C GLY A 501 40.21 -47.50 -49.81
N PRO A 502 40.69 -48.29 -48.82
CA PRO A 502 41.34 -47.76 -47.61
C PRO A 502 42.88 -47.78 -47.64
N GLY A 503 43.51 -46.78 -46.99
CA GLY A 503 44.96 -46.68 -46.76
C GLY A 503 45.25 -46.14 -45.35
N ARG A 504 46.31 -46.66 -44.72
CA ARG A 504 46.58 -46.65 -43.27
C ARG A 504 46.88 -45.27 -42.65
N CYS A 505 46.60 -45.24 -41.34
CA CYS A 505 46.56 -44.15 -40.38
C CYS A 505 47.94 -43.56 -40.02
N GLY A 506 48.14 -42.27 -40.31
CA GLY A 506 48.87 -41.34 -39.45
C GLY A 506 47.83 -40.37 -38.87
N LYS A 507 47.82 -40.15 -37.56
CA LYS A 507 46.82 -39.29 -36.90
C LYS A 507 47.10 -37.81 -37.23
N SER A 508 46.60 -37.35 -38.36
CA SER A 508 46.46 -35.92 -38.64
C SER A 508 45.20 -35.42 -37.94
N LEU A 509 45.33 -34.51 -36.97
CA LEU A 509 44.19 -33.80 -36.41
C LEU A 509 43.58 -32.93 -37.52
N ARG A 510 42.28 -33.02 -37.77
CA ARG A 510 41.61 -32.11 -38.73
C ARG A 510 40.98 -30.98 -37.94
N LEU A 511 41.68 -29.86 -37.85
CA LEU A 511 41.05 -28.62 -37.43
C LEU A 511 40.05 -28.15 -38.50
N ARG A 512 39.04 -27.39 -38.09
CA ARG A 512 38.02 -26.78 -38.99
C ARG A 512 37.56 -25.47 -38.37
N ALA A 513 37.82 -24.35 -39.02
CA ALA A 513 37.51 -23.04 -38.43
C ALA A 513 36.22 -22.44 -38.99
N VAL A 514 35.43 -21.80 -38.13
CA VAL A 514 34.24 -21.03 -38.47
C VAL A 514 34.56 -19.55 -38.25
N HIS A 515 34.42 -18.72 -39.28
CA HIS A 515 34.72 -17.29 -39.19
C HIS A 515 33.53 -16.53 -38.57
N CYS A 516 33.66 -16.12 -37.30
CA CYS A 516 32.68 -15.28 -36.61
C CYS A 516 33.17 -13.82 -36.56
N LEU A 517 32.52 -12.91 -37.31
CA LEU A 517 32.84 -11.48 -37.30
C LEU A 517 32.46 -10.86 -35.95
N SER A 518 33.43 -10.27 -35.26
CA SER A 518 33.19 -9.46 -34.06
C SER A 518 32.50 -8.13 -34.41
N PRO A 519 31.44 -7.72 -33.69
CA PRO A 519 30.91 -6.36 -33.79
C PRO A 519 31.89 -5.36 -33.16
N LYS A 520 32.21 -4.27 -33.88
CA LYS A 520 33.10 -3.20 -33.40
C LYS A 520 32.68 -2.69 -32.02
N PRO A 521 33.59 -2.56 -31.04
CA PRO A 521 33.29 -1.90 -29.78
C PRO A 521 33.15 -0.39 -30.01
N SER A 522 31.96 0.15 -29.86
CA SER A 522 31.74 1.60 -29.82
C SER A 522 32.23 2.15 -28.48
N GLN A 523 33.48 2.61 -28.43
CA GLN A 523 33.93 3.49 -27.35
C GLN A 523 33.24 4.86 -27.52
N ARG A 524 32.29 5.18 -26.63
CA ARG A 524 31.93 6.58 -26.37
C ARG A 524 32.25 6.90 -24.92
N ALA A 525 33.30 7.71 -24.75
CA ALA A 525 33.70 8.31 -23.50
C ALA A 525 32.57 9.18 -22.91
N PHE A 526 32.20 8.91 -21.67
CA PHE A 526 31.36 9.77 -20.86
C PHE A 526 32.18 11.01 -20.44
N HIS A 527 31.95 12.15 -21.09
CA HIS A 527 32.34 13.44 -20.54
C HIS A 527 31.26 13.91 -19.56
N ALA A 528 31.59 13.87 -18.27
CA ALA A 528 30.80 14.51 -17.22
C ALA A 528 30.75 16.03 -17.44
N ARG A 529 29.56 16.57 -17.75
CA ARG A 529 29.25 17.99 -17.60
C ARG A 529 28.33 18.17 -16.38
N ARG A 530 28.82 18.94 -15.40
CA ARG A 530 28.08 19.40 -14.21
C ARG A 530 26.83 20.20 -14.61
N PRO A 531 25.69 20.05 -13.94
CA PRO A 531 24.58 20.99 -14.08
C PRO A 531 24.76 22.21 -13.17
N HIS A 532 24.46 23.38 -13.74
CA HIS A 532 24.49 24.69 -13.10
C HIS A 532 23.36 24.87 -12.08
N LEU A 533 23.73 25.40 -10.91
CA LEU A 533 22.86 25.93 -9.87
C LEU A 533 22.04 27.14 -10.37
N LEU A 534 20.72 27.01 -10.39
CA LEU A 534 19.78 28.13 -10.54
C LEU A 534 19.42 28.67 -9.15
N ARG A 535 20.14 29.72 -8.74
CA ARG A 535 19.78 30.58 -7.59
C ARG A 535 18.52 31.40 -7.94
N ARG A 536 17.40 31.16 -7.26
CA ARG A 536 16.28 32.10 -7.19
C ARG A 536 16.71 33.32 -6.36
N ARG A 537 16.68 34.51 -6.97
CA ARG A 537 16.83 35.80 -6.28
C ARG A 537 15.53 36.15 -5.56
N ILE A 538 15.66 36.39 -4.26
CA ILE A 538 14.74 37.16 -3.42
C ILE A 538 14.87 38.63 -3.81
N HIS A 539 13.75 39.33 -4.03
CA HIS A 539 13.75 40.78 -4.22
C HIS A 539 12.59 41.45 -3.45
N VAL A 540 12.97 42.24 -2.45
CA VAL A 540 12.28 43.31 -1.70
C VAL A 540 13.43 44.24 -1.24
N PRO A 541 13.34 45.60 -1.09
CA PRO A 541 12.20 46.54 -0.94
C PRO A 541 12.25 47.69 -1.99
N ASP A 542 11.31 48.66 -2.07
CA ASP A 542 11.15 49.80 -1.13
C ASP A 542 9.89 50.68 -1.44
N PRO A 543 9.41 51.51 -0.50
CA PRO A 543 8.09 52.11 -0.48
C PRO A 543 8.08 53.53 -1.05
N ARG A 544 6.91 53.92 -1.56
CA ARG A 544 6.31 55.27 -1.53
C ARG A 544 5.15 55.26 -2.52
N PHE A 545 3.92 55.40 -2.02
CA PHE A 545 2.94 56.42 -2.44
C PHE A 545 1.62 56.16 -1.73
N ALA A 546 1.25 57.12 -0.88
CA ALA A 546 -0.07 57.28 -0.31
C ALA A 546 -1.05 57.83 -1.36
N GLY A 547 -2.34 57.49 -1.23
CA GLY A 547 -3.41 58.28 -1.85
C GLY A 547 -4.68 57.51 -2.22
N GLY A 548 -5.65 57.47 -1.30
CA GLY A 548 -7.02 57.98 -1.53
C GLY A 548 -8.02 57.25 -2.44
N ALA A 549 -9.13 56.87 -1.79
CA ALA A 549 -10.54 56.91 -2.24
C ALA A 549 -11.09 55.87 -3.23
N GLY A 550 -12.23 55.28 -2.83
CA GLY A 550 -13.09 54.37 -3.57
C GLY A 550 -13.94 53.53 -2.63
#